data_AF-A0A8H4PDZ0-F1
#
_entry.id   AF-A0A8H4PDZ0-F1
#
_cell.length_a   1.000
_cell.length_b   1.000
_cell.length_c   1.000
_cell.angle_alpha   90.00
_cell.angle_beta   90.00
_cell.angle_gamma   90.00
#
_symmetry.space_group_name_H-M   'P 1'
#
loop_
_entity.id
_entity.type
_entity.pdbx_description
1 polymer ?
#
loop_
_entity_poly.entity_id
_entity_poly.type
_entity_poly.pdbx_seq_one_letter_code
_entity_poly.pdbx_strand_id
1 'polypeptide(L)'
;MTSSTELLLTTPSITLSCSIPTINHCFSPYSLNTPHRMAAPSKRPSSLYFPFNRLSSELLALIFEQRFNAIATPITYRFLTLNERLVAPDAEETYPNTFHHISLFTSNVTIPSNLDPKGIARILFCIRRLNSARWRYIDGDVHPAGLWLPSDLLNLCNENLNATKLHVENLPFQDFDSNLRDTYTKAIPTKLLTSLKLANPTPALSTRLRSLKHLLLDSSQLKTLHYEDRGQGTCFNFLPGERMPAFENLLLRSYDWRHTAEDVQKHWDFSKIGSLELVSVPVFHFLRSVSFEDFSNLHTLHVEDFSAHLPDQREDATTRLHVLVRNYIRALEVLDITCHIRLFPLDAIMVHRHSLQVLRFRDHTGFSEEEEKCPTLSPNNLALLSRQLKFVHTLELDMDVRMCDAAAFLRAVCAFPAAHTLTLHVQTMIRPLEDTVPDSDYDFDAAMKTFQVLIHEKERIGAPTTWRRIAINVGGWRRVMVRRLGGAWRRQNEMGIYAERCFVLEQDPSTGNMGVREEMCVENTSRGGSPNP
;
A
#
# COMPACT_ATOMS: atom_id res chain seq x y z
N MET A 1 -14.51 13.29 -35.43
CA MET A 1 -13.30 12.80 -36.13
C MET A 1 -12.49 12.00 -35.13
N THR A 2 -12.19 10.75 -35.48
CA THR A 2 -11.08 9.87 -35.04
C THR A 2 -9.94 10.60 -34.31
N SER A 3 -9.20 10.09 -33.33
CA SER A 3 -9.01 8.78 -32.70
C SER A 3 -7.91 8.97 -31.63
N SER A 4 -7.93 8.14 -30.58
CA SER A 4 -6.78 7.69 -29.77
C SER A 4 -5.96 8.69 -28.94
N THR A 5 -6.04 8.55 -27.61
CA THR A 5 -4.83 8.58 -26.77
C THR A 5 -5.06 7.73 -25.51
N GLU A 6 -4.47 6.52 -25.54
CA GLU A 6 -4.31 5.63 -24.39
C GLU A 6 -3.28 6.24 -23.42
N LEU A 7 -3.55 6.20 -22.12
CA LEU A 7 -2.54 6.44 -21.08
C LEU A 7 -2.40 5.17 -20.23
N LEU A 8 -1.33 4.45 -20.54
CA LEU A 8 -0.84 3.26 -19.86
C LEU A 8 -0.33 3.62 -18.46
N LEU A 9 -0.95 3.05 -17.43
CA LEU A 9 -0.40 2.96 -16.09
C LEU A 9 0.52 1.74 -16.02
N THR A 10 1.82 2.00 -15.95
CA THR A 10 2.85 0.99 -15.71
C THR A 10 2.80 0.51 -14.26
N THR A 11 2.33 -0.71 -14.05
CA THR A 11 2.74 -1.56 -12.92
C THR A 11 3.88 -2.47 -13.39
N PRO A 12 4.82 -2.86 -12.51
CA PRO A 12 5.92 -3.74 -12.91
C PRO A 12 5.37 -5.12 -13.24
N SER A 13 5.12 -5.32 -14.53
CA SER A 13 4.93 -6.62 -15.12
C SER A 13 6.32 -7.24 -15.23
N ILE A 14 6.53 -8.42 -14.65
CA ILE A 14 7.69 -9.23 -15.01
C ILE A 14 7.48 -9.66 -16.47
N THR A 15 8.00 -8.87 -17.39
CA THR A 15 8.09 -9.22 -18.81
C THR A 15 9.24 -10.21 -18.95
N LEU A 16 8.92 -11.47 -19.25
CA LEU A 16 9.90 -12.48 -19.63
C LEU A 16 10.43 -12.11 -21.03
N SER A 17 11.49 -11.31 -21.10
CA SER A 17 12.31 -11.18 -22.31
C SER A 17 13.46 -12.19 -22.22
N CYS A 18 13.24 -13.39 -22.74
CA CYS A 18 14.32 -14.34 -22.99
C CYS A 18 14.82 -14.13 -24.42
N SER A 19 15.85 -13.30 -24.58
CA SER A 19 16.56 -13.13 -25.84
C SER A 19 17.44 -14.35 -26.08
N ILE A 20 17.03 -15.23 -27.00
CA ILE A 20 17.90 -16.28 -27.54
C ILE A 20 18.96 -15.60 -28.42
N PRO A 21 20.27 -15.74 -28.17
CA PRO A 21 21.27 -15.25 -29.10
C PRO A 21 21.29 -16.13 -30.34
N THR A 22 20.87 -15.58 -31.47
CA THR A 22 21.08 -16.19 -32.79
C THR A 22 22.57 -16.18 -33.10
N ILE A 23 23.16 -17.37 -33.19
CA ILE A 23 24.49 -17.60 -33.76
C ILE A 23 24.41 -17.28 -35.25
N ASN A 24 24.73 -16.04 -35.62
CA ASN A 24 24.87 -15.63 -37.02
C ASN A 24 26.20 -16.14 -37.56
N HIS A 25 26.13 -17.19 -38.38
CA HIS A 25 27.20 -17.52 -39.31
C HIS A 25 27.30 -16.43 -40.38
N CYS A 26 28.43 -15.71 -40.39
CA CYS A 26 28.81 -14.81 -41.47
C CYS A 26 29.02 -15.60 -42.77
N PHE A 27 28.21 -15.33 -43.79
CA PHE A 27 28.61 -15.50 -45.18
C PHE A 27 28.14 -14.30 -46.01
N SER A 28 29.11 -13.47 -46.38
CA SER A 28 29.03 -12.55 -47.52
C SER A 28 29.09 -13.36 -48.82
N PRO A 29 28.46 -12.89 -49.91
CA PRO A 29 29.33 -12.45 -51.01
C PRO A 29 28.77 -11.26 -51.82
N TYR A 30 29.68 -10.35 -52.20
CA TYR A 30 29.52 -9.49 -53.37
C TYR A 30 30.25 -10.11 -54.57
N SER A 31 29.48 -10.24 -55.66
CA SER A 31 29.79 -9.77 -57.02
C SER A 31 30.75 -10.51 -57.97
N LEU A 32 30.15 -10.89 -59.11
CA LEU A 32 30.59 -10.86 -60.52
C LEU A 32 31.46 -11.98 -61.15
N ASN A 33 30.86 -12.54 -62.21
CA ASN A 33 31.40 -12.89 -63.55
C ASN A 33 31.74 -14.35 -63.92
N THR A 34 30.85 -14.89 -64.77
CA THR A 34 31.05 -15.63 -66.05
C THR A 34 31.82 -16.97 -66.11
N PRO A 35 31.57 -17.80 -67.17
CA PRO A 35 31.51 -19.26 -67.04
C PRO A 35 32.70 -20.05 -67.65
N HIS A 36 32.63 -21.37 -67.45
CA HIS A 36 33.40 -22.48 -68.04
C HIS A 36 34.73 -22.88 -67.36
N ARG A 37 34.81 -24.11 -66.85
CA ARG A 37 35.37 -25.32 -67.52
C ARG A 37 35.76 -26.40 -66.48
N MET A 38 35.82 -27.64 -66.95
CA MET A 38 35.93 -28.93 -66.24
C MET A 38 37.26 -29.22 -65.49
N ALA A 39 37.15 -30.17 -64.54
CA ALA A 39 38.05 -31.31 -64.25
C ALA A 39 38.90 -31.33 -62.94
N ALA A 40 38.46 -32.20 -62.02
CA ALA A 40 39.20 -33.30 -61.36
C ALA A 40 40.35 -32.98 -60.34
N PRO A 41 40.83 -33.97 -59.53
CA PRO A 41 40.79 -33.87 -58.06
C PRO A 41 42.15 -34.10 -57.34
N SER A 42 42.10 -34.08 -55.99
CA SER A 42 43.04 -34.67 -55.00
C SER A 42 43.97 -33.71 -54.22
N LYS A 43 43.86 -33.68 -52.88
CA LYS A 43 44.67 -34.46 -51.91
C LYS A 43 44.30 -34.06 -50.46
N ARG A 44 44.41 -35.04 -49.55
CA ARG A 44 44.05 -35.00 -48.11
C ARG A 44 45.14 -34.32 -47.23
N PRO A 45 45.10 -34.42 -45.88
CA PRO A 45 44.61 -33.40 -44.95
C PRO A 45 45.71 -32.84 -44.02
N SER A 46 45.47 -31.73 -43.32
CA SER A 46 46.31 -31.27 -42.21
C SER A 46 45.46 -31.13 -40.93
N SER A 47 46.05 -31.59 -39.84
CA SER A 47 45.45 -31.92 -38.54
C SER A 47 44.72 -30.76 -37.85
N LEU A 48 43.51 -31.05 -37.35
CA LEU A 48 42.78 -30.20 -36.41
C LEU A 48 43.32 -30.40 -34.99
N TYR A 49 44.06 -29.42 -34.47
CA TYR A 49 44.27 -29.23 -33.04
C TYR A 49 43.14 -28.32 -32.53
N PHE A 50 42.19 -28.87 -31.77
CA PHE A 50 41.20 -28.10 -31.01
C PHE A 50 41.73 -27.84 -29.59
N PRO A 51 41.82 -26.57 -29.12
CA PRO A 51 42.27 -26.29 -27.77
C PRO A 51 41.12 -26.51 -26.77
N PHE A 52 41.35 -27.40 -25.80
CA PHE A 52 40.44 -27.80 -24.71
C PHE A 52 39.91 -26.64 -23.83
N ASN A 53 40.51 -25.44 -23.91
CA ASN A 53 40.22 -24.33 -22.98
C ASN A 53 38.93 -23.53 -23.27
N ARG A 54 38.32 -23.65 -24.47
CA ARG A 54 37.01 -23.01 -24.74
C ARG A 54 35.83 -23.86 -24.26
N LEU A 55 35.96 -25.18 -24.33
CA LEU A 55 34.94 -26.12 -23.86
C LEU A 55 34.76 -26.01 -22.34
N SER A 56 35.81 -25.75 -21.57
CA SER A 56 35.71 -25.59 -20.12
C SER A 56 34.95 -24.34 -19.69
N SER A 57 35.10 -23.21 -20.38
CA SER A 57 34.37 -21.97 -20.04
C SER A 57 32.89 -22.04 -20.42
N GLU A 58 32.56 -22.67 -21.55
CA GLU A 58 31.17 -22.87 -21.98
C GLU A 58 30.45 -23.91 -21.10
N LEU A 59 31.13 -25.00 -20.73
CA LEU A 59 30.59 -25.97 -19.77
C LEU A 59 30.41 -25.36 -18.38
N LEU A 60 31.35 -24.53 -17.92
CA LEU A 60 31.19 -23.81 -16.66
C LEU A 60 30.03 -22.81 -16.75
N ALA A 61 29.90 -22.03 -17.83
CA ALA A 61 28.77 -21.13 -18.04
C ALA A 61 27.43 -21.88 -18.04
N LEU A 62 27.34 -23.02 -18.72
CA LEU A 62 26.16 -23.89 -18.74
C LEU A 62 25.86 -24.50 -17.36
N ILE A 63 26.88 -24.91 -16.60
CA ILE A 63 26.70 -25.42 -15.23
C ILE A 63 26.26 -24.30 -14.29
N PHE A 64 26.83 -23.10 -14.42
CA PHE A 64 26.44 -21.93 -13.65
C PHE A 64 25.01 -21.51 -13.99
N GLU A 65 24.64 -21.46 -15.27
CA GLU A 65 23.30 -21.14 -15.73
C GLU A 65 22.29 -22.20 -15.28
N GLN A 66 22.61 -23.50 -15.38
CA GLN A 66 21.76 -24.58 -14.88
C GLN A 66 21.59 -24.54 -13.36
N ARG A 67 22.66 -24.31 -12.60
CA ARG A 67 22.59 -24.20 -11.14
C ARG A 67 21.86 -22.94 -10.70
N PHE A 68 22.08 -21.83 -11.39
CA PHE A 68 21.38 -20.58 -11.11
C PHE A 68 19.90 -20.71 -11.45
N ASN A 69 19.54 -21.32 -12.58
CA ASN A 69 18.15 -21.62 -12.92
C ASN A 69 17.52 -22.60 -11.92
N ALA A 70 18.25 -23.62 -11.47
CA ALA A 70 17.76 -24.54 -10.43
C ALA A 70 17.44 -23.84 -9.09
N ILE A 71 18.07 -22.70 -8.80
CA ILE A 71 17.81 -21.89 -7.60
C ILE A 71 16.76 -20.80 -7.87
N ALA A 72 16.88 -20.10 -9.00
CA ALA A 72 16.04 -18.97 -9.36
C ALA A 72 14.63 -19.39 -9.75
N THR A 73 14.46 -20.50 -10.50
CA THR A 73 13.15 -20.97 -10.96
C THR A 73 12.20 -21.28 -9.79
N PRO A 74 12.58 -22.03 -8.74
CA PRO A 74 11.71 -22.22 -7.57
C PRO A 74 11.34 -20.92 -6.86
N ILE A 75 12.25 -19.94 -6.80
CA ILE A 75 12.00 -18.64 -6.16
C ILE A 75 10.99 -17.83 -6.98
N THR A 76 11.21 -17.73 -8.29
CA THR A 76 10.36 -16.96 -9.21
C THR A 76 8.95 -17.53 -9.28
N TYR A 77 8.80 -18.85 -9.35
CA TYR A 77 7.50 -19.51 -9.49
C TYR A 77 6.77 -19.74 -8.16
N ARG A 78 7.38 -19.40 -7.02
CA ARG A 78 6.77 -19.57 -5.69
C ARG A 78 5.46 -18.80 -5.54
N PHE A 79 5.39 -17.62 -6.16
CA PHE A 79 4.23 -16.73 -6.19
C PHE A 79 3.73 -16.59 -7.62
N LEU A 80 2.47 -16.95 -7.85
CA LEU A 80 1.85 -16.85 -9.16
C LEU A 80 0.69 -15.85 -9.11
N THR A 81 0.66 -14.90 -10.04
CA THR A 81 -0.51 -14.05 -10.28
C THR A 81 -1.15 -14.48 -11.59
N LEU A 82 -2.41 -14.94 -11.52
CA LEU A 82 -3.14 -15.37 -12.70
C LEU A 82 -3.46 -14.17 -13.60
N ASN A 83 -3.45 -14.42 -14.91
CA ASN A 83 -3.80 -13.46 -15.94
C ASN A 83 -4.51 -14.19 -17.10
N GLU A 84 -5.09 -13.44 -18.02
CA GLU A 84 -5.85 -13.96 -19.16
C GLU A 84 -5.06 -14.97 -20.00
N ARG A 85 -3.75 -14.73 -20.21
CA ARG A 85 -2.89 -15.60 -21.02
C ARG A 85 -2.66 -16.97 -20.37
N LEU A 86 -2.65 -17.03 -19.03
CA LEU A 86 -2.45 -18.28 -18.29
C LEU A 86 -3.75 -19.09 -18.21
N VAL A 87 -4.90 -18.44 -18.09
CA VAL A 87 -6.20 -19.12 -18.00
C VAL A 87 -6.75 -19.53 -19.36
N ALA A 88 -6.21 -19.00 -20.47
CA ALA A 88 -6.63 -19.34 -21.82
C ALA A 88 -6.55 -20.85 -22.11
N PRO A 89 -7.50 -21.43 -22.87
CA PRO A 89 -7.60 -22.87 -23.06
C PRO A 89 -6.33 -23.49 -23.67
N ASP A 90 -5.64 -22.78 -24.56
CA ASP A 90 -4.41 -23.14 -25.27
C ASP A 90 -3.11 -22.82 -24.52
N ALA A 91 -3.19 -22.27 -23.31
CA ALA A 91 -2.03 -21.82 -22.55
C ALA A 91 -1.03 -22.93 -22.22
N GLU A 92 -1.51 -24.15 -21.94
CA GLU A 92 -0.67 -25.30 -21.61
C GLU A 92 0.11 -25.81 -22.84
N GLU A 93 -0.53 -25.79 -24.02
CA GLU A 93 0.12 -26.13 -25.28
C GLU A 93 1.14 -25.07 -25.70
N THR A 94 0.83 -23.79 -25.46
CA THR A 94 1.69 -22.66 -25.80
C THR A 94 2.89 -22.55 -24.86
N TYR A 95 2.73 -22.89 -23.57
CA TYR A 95 3.75 -22.71 -22.53
C TYR A 95 3.96 -23.96 -21.65
N PRO A 96 4.32 -25.12 -22.20
CA PRO A 96 4.36 -26.39 -21.45
C PRO A 96 5.37 -26.37 -20.29
N ASN A 97 6.55 -25.78 -20.49
CA ASN A 97 7.58 -25.66 -19.45
C ASN A 97 7.11 -24.77 -18.28
N THR A 98 6.33 -23.74 -18.57
CA THR A 98 5.77 -22.83 -17.55
C THR A 98 4.77 -23.57 -16.67
N PHE A 99 3.87 -24.37 -17.24
CA PHE A 99 2.91 -25.18 -16.48
C PHE A 99 3.61 -26.26 -15.65
N HIS A 100 4.69 -26.86 -16.15
CA HIS A 100 5.52 -27.78 -15.38
C HIS A 100 6.13 -27.08 -14.14
N HIS A 101 6.71 -25.90 -14.30
CA HIS A 101 7.25 -25.11 -13.19
C HIS A 101 6.16 -24.67 -12.20
N ILE A 102 4.99 -24.26 -12.68
CA ILE A 102 3.84 -23.89 -11.84
C ILE A 102 3.41 -25.07 -10.97
N SER A 103 3.25 -26.25 -11.57
CA SER A 103 2.84 -27.46 -10.85
C SER A 103 3.79 -27.82 -9.71
N LEU A 104 5.10 -27.67 -9.93
CA LEU A 104 6.15 -28.08 -9.00
C LEU A 104 6.49 -27.05 -7.92
N PHE A 105 6.57 -25.76 -8.29
CA PHE A 105 7.18 -24.74 -7.44
C PHE A 105 6.19 -23.73 -6.87
N THR A 106 4.99 -23.61 -7.43
CA THR A 106 4.01 -22.63 -6.94
C THR A 106 3.40 -23.08 -5.62
N SER A 107 3.35 -22.14 -4.67
CA SER A 107 2.71 -22.36 -3.36
C SER A 107 1.71 -21.27 -2.98
N ASN A 108 1.80 -20.09 -3.60
CA ASN A 108 0.91 -18.97 -3.34
C ASN A 108 0.36 -18.45 -4.66
N VAL A 109 -0.97 -18.35 -4.76
CA VAL A 109 -1.63 -17.92 -6.00
C VAL A 109 -2.48 -16.70 -5.73
N THR A 110 -2.39 -15.69 -6.59
CA THR A 110 -3.31 -14.55 -6.65
C THR A 110 -4.28 -14.73 -7.81
N ILE A 111 -5.57 -14.73 -7.50
CA ILE A 111 -6.68 -15.05 -8.40
C ILE A 111 -7.57 -13.80 -8.53
N PRO A 112 -7.48 -13.07 -9.65
CA PRO A 112 -8.47 -12.06 -10.00
C PRO A 112 -9.84 -12.69 -10.29
N SER A 113 -10.93 -12.08 -9.80
CA SER A 113 -12.29 -12.63 -9.93
C SER A 113 -12.86 -12.63 -11.35
N ASN A 114 -12.33 -11.78 -12.24
CA ASN A 114 -12.83 -11.56 -13.60
C ASN A 114 -12.24 -12.50 -14.66
N LEU A 115 -11.36 -13.42 -14.29
CA LEU A 115 -10.76 -14.38 -15.21
C LEU A 115 -11.66 -15.60 -15.45
N ASP A 116 -11.39 -16.35 -16.51
CA ASP A 116 -12.14 -17.58 -16.85
C ASP A 116 -12.10 -18.61 -15.70
N PRO A 117 -13.26 -18.96 -15.11
CA PRO A 117 -13.34 -19.91 -14.00
C PRO A 117 -12.77 -21.30 -14.32
N LYS A 118 -12.92 -21.77 -15.56
CA LYS A 118 -12.42 -23.10 -15.98
C LYS A 118 -10.91 -23.12 -16.06
N GLY A 119 -10.31 -22.08 -16.66
CA GLY A 119 -8.86 -21.89 -16.70
C GLY A 119 -8.25 -21.78 -15.29
N ILE A 120 -8.90 -21.05 -14.37
CA ILE A 120 -8.46 -20.98 -12.97
C ILE A 120 -8.47 -22.37 -12.33
N ALA A 121 -9.58 -23.11 -12.43
CA ALA A 121 -9.71 -24.43 -11.81
C ALA A 121 -8.65 -25.41 -12.34
N ARG A 122 -8.38 -25.39 -13.65
CA ARG A 122 -7.32 -26.20 -14.27
C ARG A 122 -5.95 -25.91 -13.67
N ILE A 123 -5.56 -24.63 -13.57
CA ILE A 123 -4.25 -24.25 -13.02
C ILE A 123 -4.14 -24.66 -11.55
N LEU A 124 -5.16 -24.37 -10.75
CA LEU A 124 -5.15 -24.70 -9.32
C LEU A 124 -5.10 -26.21 -9.06
N PHE A 125 -5.73 -27.01 -9.93
CA PHE A 125 -5.67 -28.47 -9.85
C PHE A 125 -4.27 -29.01 -10.15
N CYS A 126 -3.51 -28.37 -11.04
CA CYS A 126 -2.14 -28.79 -11.36
C CYS A 126 -1.13 -28.49 -10.24
N ILE A 127 -1.43 -27.59 -9.30
CA ILE A 127 -0.50 -27.16 -8.25
C ILE A 127 -0.43 -28.21 -7.14
N ARG A 128 0.75 -28.79 -6.94
CA ARG A 128 0.93 -29.89 -5.96
C ARG A 128 0.94 -29.44 -4.50
N ARG A 129 1.36 -28.21 -4.22
CA ARG A 129 1.60 -27.70 -2.85
C ARG A 129 1.06 -26.29 -2.65
N LEU A 130 -0.25 -26.13 -2.80
CA LEU A 130 -0.91 -24.86 -2.54
C LEU A 130 -0.95 -24.59 -1.03
N ASN A 131 -0.24 -23.54 -0.59
CA ASN A 131 -0.21 -23.09 0.80
C ASN A 131 -1.17 -21.93 1.03
N SER A 132 -1.31 -21.04 0.04
CA SER A 132 -2.24 -19.92 0.13
C SER A 132 -2.88 -19.56 -1.21
N ALA A 133 -4.13 -19.14 -1.14
CA ALA A 133 -4.87 -18.56 -2.26
C ALA A 133 -5.33 -17.17 -1.87
N ARG A 134 -5.00 -16.18 -2.69
CA ARG A 134 -5.46 -14.80 -2.56
C ARG A 134 -6.47 -14.52 -3.66
N TRP A 135 -7.73 -14.47 -3.30
CA TRP A 135 -8.80 -14.06 -4.20
C TRP A 135 -8.97 -12.55 -4.11
N ARG A 136 -8.95 -11.88 -5.27
CA ARG A 136 -9.13 -10.43 -5.38
C ARG A 136 -10.30 -10.13 -6.28
N TYR A 137 -11.28 -9.43 -5.75
CA TYR A 137 -12.33 -8.89 -6.60
C TYR A 137 -11.81 -7.75 -7.47
N ILE A 138 -12.16 -7.81 -8.76
CA ILE A 138 -11.93 -6.75 -9.74
C ILE A 138 -13.27 -6.30 -10.28
N ASP A 139 -13.53 -4.99 -10.19
CA ASP A 139 -14.70 -4.33 -10.77
C ASP A 139 -14.50 -4.22 -12.29
N GLY A 140 -15.43 -4.74 -13.10
CA GLY A 140 -15.29 -4.81 -14.56
C GLY A 140 -16.22 -5.83 -15.22
N ASP A 141 -16.08 -5.98 -16.55
CA ASP A 141 -16.87 -6.92 -17.34
C ASP A 141 -16.67 -8.35 -16.83
N VAL A 142 -17.75 -8.92 -16.30
CA VAL A 142 -17.79 -10.31 -15.84
C VAL A 142 -17.54 -11.23 -17.04
N HIS A 143 -16.60 -12.16 -16.90
CA HIS A 143 -16.34 -13.15 -17.94
C HIS A 143 -17.63 -13.88 -18.34
N PRO A 144 -17.87 -14.21 -19.62
CA PRO A 144 -19.12 -14.84 -20.08
C PRO A 144 -19.47 -16.15 -19.36
N ALA A 145 -18.46 -16.85 -18.83
CA ALA A 145 -18.60 -18.09 -18.07
C ALA A 145 -18.97 -17.88 -16.58
N GLY A 146 -19.17 -16.63 -16.14
CA GLY A 146 -19.45 -16.26 -14.76
C GLY A 146 -18.19 -15.86 -13.98
N LEU A 147 -18.38 -15.60 -12.69
CA LEU A 147 -17.31 -15.25 -11.74
C LEU A 147 -16.79 -16.50 -11.03
N TRP A 148 -15.49 -16.59 -10.85
CA TRP A 148 -14.89 -17.61 -9.99
C TRP A 148 -15.03 -17.20 -8.52
N LEU A 149 -15.65 -18.05 -7.70
CA LEU A 149 -15.97 -17.78 -6.30
C LEU A 149 -14.97 -18.44 -5.36
N PRO A 150 -14.72 -17.85 -4.15
CA PRO A 150 -13.87 -18.49 -3.15
C PRO A 150 -14.30 -19.91 -2.75
N SER A 151 -15.60 -20.24 -2.87
CA SER A 151 -16.14 -21.57 -2.59
C SER A 151 -15.61 -22.62 -3.56
N ASP A 152 -15.27 -22.22 -4.79
CA ASP A 152 -14.77 -23.13 -5.82
C ASP A 152 -13.40 -23.71 -5.44
N LEU A 153 -12.71 -23.10 -4.48
CA LEU A 153 -11.49 -23.66 -3.89
C LEU A 153 -11.76 -24.97 -3.15
N LEU A 154 -12.96 -25.18 -2.59
CA LEU A 154 -13.35 -26.43 -1.92
C LEU A 154 -13.56 -27.58 -2.92
N ASN A 155 -13.84 -27.26 -4.18
CA ASN A 155 -14.04 -28.25 -5.25
C ASN A 155 -12.71 -28.83 -5.75
N LEU A 156 -11.57 -28.25 -5.35
CA LEU A 156 -10.25 -28.76 -5.71
C LEU A 156 -9.92 -29.93 -4.79
N CYS A 157 -10.04 -31.18 -5.26
CA CYS A 157 -9.71 -32.40 -4.50
C CYS A 157 -8.23 -32.52 -4.11
N ASN A 158 -7.72 -31.61 -3.28
CA ASN A 158 -6.36 -31.61 -2.77
C ASN A 158 -6.37 -32.05 -1.30
N GLU A 159 -5.61 -33.11 -0.99
CA GLU A 159 -5.46 -33.67 0.37
C GLU A 159 -4.97 -32.62 1.41
N ASN A 160 -4.37 -31.52 0.94
CA ASN A 160 -3.84 -30.42 1.76
C ASN A 160 -4.78 -29.22 1.94
N LEU A 161 -6.03 -29.27 1.44
CA LEU A 161 -6.97 -28.15 1.52
C LEU A 161 -7.16 -27.61 2.95
N ASN A 162 -7.13 -28.48 3.96
CA ASN A 162 -7.30 -28.09 5.36
C ASN A 162 -6.17 -27.21 5.92
N ALA A 163 -5.02 -27.15 5.24
CA ALA A 163 -3.89 -26.29 5.60
C ALA A 163 -3.79 -25.04 4.70
N THR A 164 -4.59 -24.96 3.64
CA THR A 164 -4.55 -23.84 2.68
C THR A 164 -5.13 -22.58 3.30
N LYS A 165 -4.37 -21.49 3.27
CA LYS A 165 -4.82 -20.18 3.76
C LYS A 165 -5.54 -19.43 2.66
N LEU A 166 -6.76 -18.97 2.94
CA LEU A 166 -7.52 -18.11 2.05
C LEU A 166 -7.38 -16.65 2.48
N HIS A 167 -7.05 -15.79 1.52
CA HIS A 167 -7.04 -14.35 1.64
C HIS A 167 -8.05 -13.76 0.66
N VAL A 168 -8.99 -12.96 1.15
CA VAL A 168 -10.01 -12.28 0.35
C VAL A 168 -9.72 -10.79 0.35
N GLU A 169 -9.56 -10.20 -0.83
CA GLU A 169 -9.31 -8.78 -1.03
C GLU A 169 -10.42 -8.13 -1.89
N ASN A 170 -10.72 -6.87 -1.58
CA ASN A 170 -11.65 -6.00 -2.30
C ASN A 170 -13.11 -6.52 -2.37
N LEU A 171 -13.56 -7.29 -1.39
CA LEU A 171 -14.90 -7.90 -1.42
C LEU A 171 -16.00 -6.85 -1.68
N PRO A 172 -16.76 -6.94 -2.78
CA PRO A 172 -17.80 -5.98 -3.10
C PRO A 172 -19.05 -6.31 -2.30
N PHE A 173 -19.52 -5.34 -1.53
CA PHE A 173 -20.84 -5.39 -0.92
C PHE A 173 -21.86 -4.64 -1.82
N GLN A 174 -21.84 -4.88 -3.14
CA GLN A 174 -22.75 -4.27 -4.12
C GLN A 174 -24.12 -4.98 -4.18
N ASP A 175 -25.19 -4.23 -4.42
CA ASP A 175 -26.56 -4.71 -4.67
C ASP A 175 -26.66 -5.44 -6.01
N PHE A 176 -26.39 -6.74 -5.99
CA PHE A 176 -26.90 -7.65 -7.01
C PHE A 176 -28.33 -8.03 -6.64
N ASP A 177 -29.21 -8.01 -7.64
CA ASP A 177 -30.65 -8.24 -7.53
C ASP A 177 -31.03 -9.42 -6.62
N SER A 178 -32.23 -9.32 -6.07
CA SER A 178 -32.90 -10.02 -4.96
C SER A 178 -32.62 -11.50 -4.65
N ASN A 179 -31.88 -12.25 -5.47
CA ASN A 179 -31.48 -13.63 -5.22
C ASN A 179 -29.97 -13.83 -4.96
N LEU A 180 -29.09 -12.84 -5.21
CA LEU A 180 -27.62 -12.96 -5.04
C LEU A 180 -27.06 -12.20 -3.82
N ARG A 181 -27.95 -11.66 -2.98
CA ARG A 181 -27.64 -10.68 -1.91
C ARG A 181 -26.68 -11.15 -0.81
N ASP A 182 -26.41 -12.45 -0.72
CA ASP A 182 -25.51 -13.09 0.26
C ASP A 182 -24.50 -14.05 -0.38
N THR A 183 -24.46 -14.14 -1.72
CA THR A 183 -23.72 -15.23 -2.40
C THR A 183 -22.24 -15.21 -2.05
N TYR A 184 -21.60 -14.03 -1.96
CA TYR A 184 -20.17 -13.96 -1.69
C TYR A 184 -19.81 -14.28 -0.24
N THR A 185 -20.55 -13.77 0.74
CA THR A 185 -20.30 -14.09 2.15
C THR A 185 -20.56 -15.56 2.44
N LYS A 186 -21.60 -16.16 1.81
CA LYS A 186 -21.87 -17.60 1.89
C LYS A 186 -20.89 -18.45 1.08
N ALA A 187 -20.31 -17.90 0.01
CA ALA A 187 -19.32 -18.58 -0.80
C ALA A 187 -17.93 -18.57 -0.17
N ILE A 188 -17.66 -17.78 0.87
CA ILE A 188 -16.33 -17.78 1.51
C ILE A 188 -16.21 -18.99 2.45
N PRO A 189 -15.23 -19.89 2.22
CA PRO A 189 -14.94 -20.98 3.15
C PRO A 189 -14.36 -20.45 4.46
N THR A 190 -15.21 -20.30 5.48
CA THR A 190 -14.87 -19.75 6.80
C THR A 190 -13.69 -20.47 7.47
N LYS A 191 -13.60 -21.80 7.30
CA LYS A 191 -12.52 -22.63 7.87
C LYS A 191 -11.14 -22.33 7.31
N LEU A 192 -11.06 -21.80 6.08
CA LEU A 192 -9.80 -21.49 5.39
C LEU A 192 -9.46 -20.00 5.49
N LEU A 193 -10.42 -19.15 5.84
CA LEU A 193 -10.28 -17.70 5.80
C LEU A 193 -9.31 -17.22 6.89
N THR A 194 -8.20 -16.64 6.46
CA THR A 194 -7.16 -16.07 7.35
C THR A 194 -7.01 -14.57 7.22
N SER A 195 -7.42 -13.98 6.09
CA SER A 195 -7.44 -12.53 5.86
C SER A 195 -8.69 -12.13 5.10
N LEU A 196 -9.38 -11.10 5.58
CA LEU A 196 -10.50 -10.47 4.91
C LEU A 196 -10.25 -8.96 4.82
N LYS A 197 -10.17 -8.45 3.59
CA LYS A 197 -10.02 -7.02 3.33
C LYS A 197 -11.20 -6.53 2.49
N LEU A 198 -11.98 -5.65 3.06
CA LEU A 198 -13.13 -5.07 2.39
C LEU A 198 -12.68 -4.02 1.37
N ALA A 199 -13.43 -3.88 0.28
CA ALA A 199 -13.35 -2.68 -0.55
C ALA A 199 -14.24 -1.59 0.04
N ASN A 200 -14.05 -0.36 -0.42
CA ASN A 200 -14.95 0.75 -0.16
C ASN A 200 -16.40 0.39 -0.60
N PRO A 201 -17.33 0.15 0.33
CA PRO A 201 -18.63 -0.41 0.00
C PRO A 201 -19.52 0.65 -0.67
N THR A 202 -20.17 0.26 -1.77
CA THR A 202 -21.22 1.03 -2.45
C THR A 202 -22.39 0.10 -2.77
N PRO A 203 -23.55 0.19 -2.08
CA PRO A 203 -23.92 1.12 -0.99
C PRO A 203 -23.23 0.81 0.36
N ALA A 204 -23.44 1.65 1.38
CA ALA A 204 -22.86 1.49 2.73
C ALA A 204 -23.23 0.16 3.41
N LEU A 205 -22.41 -0.31 4.36
CA LEU A 205 -22.54 -1.66 4.97
C LEU A 205 -23.77 -1.86 5.86
N SER A 206 -24.56 -0.83 6.13
CA SER A 206 -25.71 -0.86 7.04
C SER A 206 -26.70 -1.99 6.74
N THR A 207 -26.87 -2.39 5.48
CA THR A 207 -27.77 -3.47 5.06
C THR A 207 -27.16 -4.87 5.15
N ARG A 208 -25.83 -5.01 5.29
CA ARG A 208 -25.09 -6.29 5.18
C ARG A 208 -24.24 -6.64 6.39
N LEU A 209 -24.25 -5.80 7.41
CA LEU A 209 -23.47 -5.96 8.63
C LEU A 209 -23.72 -7.31 9.34
N ARG A 210 -24.95 -7.82 9.31
CA ARG A 210 -25.29 -9.13 9.91
C ARG A 210 -24.57 -10.28 9.20
N SER A 211 -24.58 -10.31 7.87
CA SER A 211 -23.91 -11.36 7.08
C SER A 211 -22.39 -11.31 7.27
N LEU A 212 -21.81 -10.11 7.30
CA LEU A 212 -20.40 -9.92 7.64
C LEU A 212 -20.09 -10.43 9.06
N LYS A 213 -20.92 -10.08 10.06
CA LYS A 213 -20.74 -10.55 11.44
C LYS A 213 -20.72 -12.08 11.50
N HIS A 214 -21.68 -12.75 10.87
CA HIS A 214 -21.72 -14.21 10.85
C HIS A 214 -20.48 -14.82 10.20
N LEU A 215 -20.04 -14.27 9.05
CA LEU A 215 -18.81 -14.70 8.40
C LEU A 215 -17.59 -14.59 9.34
N LEU A 216 -17.46 -13.48 10.06
CA LEU A 216 -16.35 -13.25 10.99
C LEU A 216 -16.38 -14.22 12.18
N LEU A 217 -17.56 -14.43 12.78
CA LEU A 217 -17.73 -15.34 13.91
C LEU A 217 -17.47 -16.80 13.53
N ASP A 218 -17.85 -17.22 12.32
CA ASP A 218 -17.62 -18.58 11.83
C ASP A 218 -16.16 -18.81 11.39
N SER A 219 -15.39 -17.73 11.16
CA SER A 219 -14.02 -17.79 10.65
C SER A 219 -12.98 -17.85 11.77
N SER A 220 -12.91 -18.98 12.46
CA SER A 220 -11.99 -19.19 13.60
C SER A 220 -10.49 -19.01 13.32
N GLN A 221 -10.05 -19.10 12.06
CA GLN A 221 -8.64 -18.92 11.67
C GLN A 221 -8.32 -17.49 11.20
N LEU A 222 -9.30 -16.58 11.24
CA LEU A 222 -9.13 -15.21 10.76
C LEU A 222 -8.16 -14.44 11.65
N LYS A 223 -7.09 -13.93 11.02
CA LYS A 223 -6.03 -13.16 11.70
C LYS A 223 -5.98 -11.71 11.26
N THR A 224 -6.44 -11.42 10.05
CA THR A 224 -6.38 -10.07 9.47
C THR A 224 -7.77 -9.63 9.04
N LEU A 225 -8.22 -8.50 9.57
CA LEU A 225 -9.48 -7.85 9.19
C LEU A 225 -9.21 -6.40 8.82
N HIS A 226 -9.52 -6.03 7.58
CA HIS A 226 -9.58 -4.63 7.16
C HIS A 226 -11.04 -4.28 6.90
N TYR A 227 -11.63 -3.62 7.89
CA TYR A 227 -12.98 -3.12 7.86
C TYR A 227 -12.99 -1.70 7.30
N GLU A 228 -13.82 -1.45 6.28
CA GLU A 228 -13.99 -0.13 5.68
C GLU A 228 -15.48 0.12 5.40
N ASP A 229 -16.01 1.23 5.92
CA ASP A 229 -17.39 1.68 5.70
C ASP A 229 -17.44 3.16 5.28
N ARG A 230 -18.60 3.58 4.78
CA ARG A 230 -18.89 4.97 4.36
C ARG A 230 -20.00 5.59 5.22
N GLY A 231 -19.88 6.88 5.53
CA GLY A 231 -20.94 7.66 6.19
C GLY A 231 -20.86 7.66 7.71
N GLN A 232 -22.01 7.54 8.40
CA GLN A 232 -22.13 7.60 9.88
C GLN A 232 -21.47 6.41 10.62
N GLY A 233 -20.82 5.51 9.89
CA GLY A 233 -20.25 4.28 10.41
C GLY A 233 -21.29 3.27 10.87
N THR A 234 -20.85 2.04 11.06
CA THR A 234 -21.70 0.97 11.62
C THR A 234 -20.96 0.23 12.73
N CYS A 235 -21.72 -0.46 13.58
CA CYS A 235 -21.22 -1.16 14.76
C CYS A 235 -21.85 -2.55 14.86
N PHE A 236 -21.04 -3.57 15.17
CA PHE A 236 -21.52 -4.92 15.43
C PHE A 236 -22.30 -4.97 16.74
N ASN A 237 -23.47 -5.61 16.71
CA ASN A 237 -24.20 -5.97 17.92
C ASN A 237 -24.00 -7.45 18.20
N PHE A 238 -23.46 -7.76 19.38
CA PHE A 238 -23.15 -9.12 19.78
C PHE A 238 -24.25 -9.74 20.65
N LEU A 239 -24.49 -11.03 20.44
CA LEU A 239 -25.33 -11.85 21.31
C LEU A 239 -24.45 -12.57 22.35
N PRO A 240 -25.01 -13.00 23.50
CA PRO A 240 -24.27 -13.79 24.47
C PRO A 240 -23.64 -15.04 23.82
N GLY A 241 -22.34 -15.26 24.07
CA GLY A 241 -21.58 -16.39 23.53
C GLY A 241 -20.94 -16.14 22.15
N GLU A 242 -21.28 -15.06 21.46
CA GLU A 242 -20.55 -14.64 20.25
C GLU A 242 -19.19 -14.06 20.65
N ARG A 243 -18.10 -14.44 19.97
CA ARG A 243 -16.78 -13.84 20.21
C ARG A 243 -16.00 -13.77 18.90
N MET A 244 -15.42 -12.60 18.64
CA MET A 244 -14.55 -12.38 17.49
C MET A 244 -13.25 -13.19 17.61
N PRO A 245 -12.66 -13.61 16.48
CA PRO A 245 -11.37 -14.27 16.48
C PRO A 245 -10.26 -13.32 16.97
N ALA A 246 -9.19 -13.90 17.51
CA ALA A 246 -8.03 -13.14 17.98
C ALA A 246 -7.23 -12.57 16.79
N PHE A 247 -7.47 -11.30 16.47
CA PHE A 247 -6.84 -10.62 15.34
C PHE A 247 -5.36 -10.33 15.61
N GLU A 248 -4.52 -10.55 14.60
CA GLU A 248 -3.13 -10.11 14.56
C GLU A 248 -3.03 -8.72 13.90
N ASN A 249 -3.85 -8.48 12.87
CA ASN A 249 -3.93 -7.19 12.17
C ASN A 249 -5.38 -6.73 12.09
N LEU A 250 -5.68 -5.58 12.66
CA LEU A 250 -7.01 -4.98 12.66
C LEU A 250 -6.94 -3.56 12.13
N LEU A 251 -7.62 -3.31 11.01
CA LEU A 251 -7.91 -1.98 10.51
C LEU A 251 -9.42 -1.75 10.60
N LEU A 252 -9.80 -0.69 11.30
CA LEU A 252 -11.16 -0.20 11.41
C LEU A 252 -11.22 1.21 10.80
N ARG A 253 -11.88 1.34 9.66
CA ARG A 253 -12.16 2.63 9.03
C ARG A 253 -13.65 2.94 9.07
N SER A 254 -13.98 4.10 9.64
CA SER A 254 -15.37 4.55 9.83
C SER A 254 -16.22 3.54 10.63
N TYR A 255 -15.60 2.80 11.55
CA TYR A 255 -16.32 1.91 12.45
C TYR A 255 -16.80 2.71 13.67
N ASP A 256 -18.09 2.66 13.95
CA ASP A 256 -18.67 3.43 15.05
C ASP A 256 -18.54 2.67 16.37
N TRP A 257 -17.43 2.88 17.07
CA TRP A 257 -17.12 2.16 18.29
C TRP A 257 -17.98 2.60 19.47
N ARG A 258 -19.01 1.80 19.78
CA ARG A 258 -19.93 2.03 20.91
C ARG A 258 -19.92 0.92 21.97
N HIS A 259 -18.85 0.11 22.01
CA HIS A 259 -18.75 -1.02 22.92
C HIS A 259 -18.36 -0.59 24.33
N THR A 260 -18.97 -1.20 25.35
CA THR A 260 -18.55 -1.05 26.75
C THR A 260 -17.33 -1.93 27.06
N ALA A 261 -16.69 -1.72 28.21
CA ALA A 261 -15.57 -2.56 28.62
C ALA A 261 -15.99 -4.03 28.82
N GLU A 262 -17.19 -4.25 29.35
CA GLU A 262 -17.79 -5.57 29.52
C GLU A 262 -18.08 -6.24 28.16
N ASP A 263 -18.55 -5.47 27.17
CA ASP A 263 -18.78 -5.98 25.82
C ASP A 263 -17.46 -6.38 25.15
N VAL A 264 -16.44 -5.54 25.27
CA VAL A 264 -15.11 -5.82 24.75
C VAL A 264 -14.53 -7.09 25.35
N GLN A 265 -14.56 -7.23 26.68
CA GLN A 265 -14.03 -8.39 27.37
C GLN A 265 -14.71 -9.71 26.95
N LYS A 266 -16.01 -9.66 26.62
CA LYS A 266 -16.79 -10.84 26.23
C LYS A 266 -16.63 -11.18 24.75
N HIS A 267 -16.62 -10.16 23.89
CA HIS A 267 -16.85 -10.32 22.46
C HIS A 267 -15.64 -10.02 21.59
N TRP A 268 -14.64 -9.31 22.09
CA TRP A 268 -13.42 -8.96 21.35
C TRP A 268 -12.20 -9.66 21.97
N ASP A 269 -11.26 -10.07 21.11
CA ASP A 269 -10.01 -10.68 21.53
C ASP A 269 -8.82 -9.97 20.90
N PHE A 270 -8.16 -9.14 21.71
CA PHE A 270 -6.97 -8.38 21.31
C PHE A 270 -5.66 -9.05 21.71
N SER A 271 -5.69 -10.26 22.28
CA SER A 271 -4.50 -10.92 22.88
C SER A 271 -3.34 -11.17 21.91
N LYS A 272 -3.60 -11.18 20.60
CA LYS A 272 -2.61 -11.42 19.54
C LYS A 272 -2.33 -10.20 18.67
N ILE A 273 -2.85 -9.03 19.01
CA ILE A 273 -2.79 -7.85 18.15
C ILE A 273 -1.33 -7.37 18.00
N GLY A 274 -0.88 -7.26 16.76
CA GLY A 274 0.43 -6.71 16.38
C GLY A 274 0.30 -5.40 15.60
N SER A 275 -0.77 -5.26 14.81
CA SER A 275 -1.06 -4.04 14.04
C SER A 275 -2.49 -3.56 14.28
N LEU A 276 -2.63 -2.31 14.73
CA LEU A 276 -3.92 -1.68 14.98
C LEU A 276 -4.01 -0.35 14.23
N GLU A 277 -5.02 -0.22 13.37
CA GLU A 277 -5.32 1.01 12.65
C GLU A 277 -6.76 1.45 12.91
N LEU A 278 -6.94 2.64 13.46
CA LEU A 278 -8.22 3.25 13.80
C LEU A 278 -8.36 4.56 13.02
N VAL A 279 -9.13 4.54 11.93
CA VAL A 279 -9.29 5.69 11.03
C VAL A 279 -10.75 6.14 11.05
N SER A 280 -11.01 7.39 11.44
CA SER A 280 -12.39 7.89 11.61
C SER A 280 -13.22 7.03 12.58
N VAL A 281 -12.58 6.54 13.64
CA VAL A 281 -13.21 5.77 14.73
C VAL A 281 -13.30 6.67 15.96
N PRO A 282 -14.37 6.59 16.78
CA PRO A 282 -14.42 7.29 18.08
C PRO A 282 -13.36 6.77 19.07
N VAL A 283 -12.13 7.29 18.97
CA VAL A 283 -10.94 6.76 19.66
C VAL A 283 -11.09 6.82 21.18
N PHE A 284 -11.70 7.88 21.71
CA PHE A 284 -11.99 8.00 23.14
C PHE A 284 -12.80 6.81 23.67
N HIS A 285 -13.88 6.43 22.98
CA HIS A 285 -14.72 5.30 23.37
C HIS A 285 -13.96 3.98 23.28
N PHE A 286 -13.15 3.81 22.22
CA PHE A 286 -12.27 2.65 22.09
C PHE A 286 -11.33 2.51 23.29
N LEU A 287 -10.52 3.54 23.58
CA LEU A 287 -9.52 3.53 24.65
C LEU A 287 -10.09 3.41 26.06
N ARG A 288 -11.37 3.76 26.26
CA ARG A 288 -12.06 3.56 27.54
C ARG A 288 -12.57 2.13 27.73
N SER A 289 -12.79 1.40 26.64
CA SER A 289 -13.38 0.06 26.66
C SER A 289 -12.36 -1.07 26.66
N VAL A 290 -11.15 -0.84 26.14
CA VAL A 290 -10.12 -1.89 25.97
C VAL A 290 -9.16 -1.97 27.16
N SER A 291 -8.60 -3.17 27.39
CA SER A 291 -7.46 -3.36 28.30
C SER A 291 -6.15 -3.01 27.59
N PHE A 292 -5.34 -2.13 28.18
CA PHE A 292 -4.07 -1.73 27.57
C PHE A 292 -3.01 -2.85 27.57
N GLU A 293 -3.14 -3.85 28.45
CA GLU A 293 -2.22 -4.98 28.53
C GLU A 293 -2.23 -5.85 27.26
N ASP A 294 -3.38 -5.92 26.59
CA ASP A 294 -3.55 -6.69 25.36
C ASP A 294 -2.67 -6.16 24.20
N PHE A 295 -2.32 -4.88 24.23
CA PHE A 295 -1.53 -4.22 23.18
C PHE A 295 -0.02 -4.24 23.45
N SER A 296 0.45 -5.04 24.41
CA SER A 296 1.87 -5.06 24.78
C SER A 296 2.82 -5.49 23.65
N ASN A 297 2.33 -6.28 22.69
CA ASN A 297 3.10 -6.75 21.53
C ASN A 297 2.83 -5.95 20.24
N LEU A 298 2.18 -4.78 20.35
CA LEU A 298 1.86 -3.95 19.20
C LEU A 298 3.13 -3.36 18.58
N HIS A 299 3.33 -3.58 17.27
CA HIS A 299 4.43 -3.01 16.49
C HIS A 299 3.96 -1.86 15.57
N THR A 300 2.67 -1.83 15.23
CA THR A 300 2.07 -0.76 14.40
C THR A 300 0.85 -0.19 15.08
N LEU A 301 0.86 1.13 15.30
CA LEU A 301 -0.28 1.89 15.79
C LEU A 301 -0.56 3.04 14.84
N HIS A 302 -1.76 3.03 14.25
CA HIS A 302 -2.28 4.13 13.44
C HIS A 302 -3.60 4.62 14.03
N VAL A 303 -3.68 5.90 14.38
CA VAL A 303 -4.86 6.51 15.00
C VAL A 303 -5.13 7.88 14.38
N GLU A 304 -6.29 8.00 13.71
CA GLU A 304 -6.77 9.24 13.11
C GLU A 304 -8.19 9.53 13.62
N ASP A 305 -8.29 10.35 14.68
CA ASP A 305 -9.56 10.71 15.31
C ASP A 305 -10.24 11.90 14.61
N PHE A 306 -11.31 11.62 13.88
CA PHE A 306 -12.14 12.61 13.20
C PHE A 306 -13.35 13.10 14.02
N SER A 307 -13.36 12.89 15.34
CA SER A 307 -14.39 13.39 16.27
C SER A 307 -14.36 14.92 16.47
N ALA A 308 -14.41 15.68 15.37
CA ALA A 308 -14.28 17.15 15.36
C ALA A 308 -15.34 17.88 16.19
N HIS A 309 -16.42 17.19 16.53
CA HIS A 309 -17.56 17.71 17.26
C HIS A 309 -17.44 17.57 18.79
N LEU A 310 -16.38 16.94 19.32
CA LEU A 310 -16.22 16.66 20.76
C LEU A 310 -14.78 16.95 21.23
N PRO A 311 -14.40 18.23 21.43
CA PRO A 311 -13.02 18.62 21.75
C PRO A 311 -12.52 18.00 23.05
N ASP A 312 -13.33 18.00 24.12
CA ASP A 312 -12.94 17.44 25.43
C ASP A 312 -12.58 15.94 25.34
N GLN A 313 -13.29 15.19 24.49
CA GLN A 313 -13.01 13.76 24.30
C GLN A 313 -11.69 13.51 23.58
N ARG A 314 -11.25 14.43 22.71
CA ARG A 314 -9.96 14.33 22.01
C ARG A 314 -8.78 14.57 22.95
N GLU A 315 -8.92 15.49 23.89
CA GLU A 315 -7.90 15.73 24.93
C GLU A 315 -7.73 14.50 25.82
N ASP A 316 -8.84 13.92 26.28
CA ASP A 316 -8.83 12.69 27.07
C ASP A 316 -8.29 11.50 26.27
N ALA A 317 -8.68 11.37 24.99
CA ALA A 317 -8.16 10.33 24.10
C ALA A 317 -6.64 10.48 23.92
N THR A 318 -6.15 11.70 23.71
CA THR A 318 -4.72 11.99 23.58
C THR A 318 -3.95 11.57 24.84
N THR A 319 -4.47 11.91 26.02
CA THR A 319 -3.87 11.53 27.30
C THR A 319 -3.83 10.01 27.47
N ARG A 320 -4.89 9.30 27.08
CA ARG A 320 -4.94 7.83 27.11
C ARG A 320 -4.02 7.17 26.09
N LEU A 321 -3.91 7.73 24.88
CA LEU A 321 -2.95 7.28 23.87
C LEU A 321 -1.51 7.42 24.38
N HIS A 322 -1.19 8.53 25.04
CA HIS A 322 0.13 8.72 25.67
C HIS A 322 0.43 7.59 26.67
N VAL A 323 -0.51 7.30 27.57
CA VAL A 323 -0.37 6.22 28.55
C VAL A 323 -0.18 4.86 27.88
N LEU A 324 -0.99 4.53 26.87
CA LEU A 324 -0.88 3.29 26.10
C LEU A 324 0.51 3.15 25.47
N VAL A 325 0.92 4.14 24.68
CA VAL A 325 2.19 4.13 23.92
C VAL A 325 3.38 4.08 24.85
N ARG A 326 3.37 4.86 25.95
CA ARG A 326 4.51 4.96 26.86
C ARG A 326 4.66 3.74 27.76
N ASN A 327 3.57 3.25 28.34
CA ASN A 327 3.63 2.35 29.50
C ASN A 327 3.34 0.90 29.16
N TYR A 328 2.58 0.63 28.09
CA TYR A 328 2.07 -0.71 27.81
C TYR A 328 2.71 -1.34 26.57
N ILE A 329 2.91 -0.57 25.51
CA ILE A 329 3.56 -1.06 24.29
C ILE A 329 5.06 -1.26 24.54
N ARG A 330 5.60 -2.42 24.18
CA ARG A 330 7.02 -2.77 24.46
C ARG A 330 8.00 -2.23 23.41
N ALA A 331 7.65 -2.34 22.13
CA ALA A 331 8.54 -1.99 21.02
C ALA A 331 7.73 -1.65 19.78
N LEU A 332 7.48 -0.35 19.58
CA LEU A 332 6.73 0.14 18.43
C LEU A 332 7.66 0.40 17.24
N GLU A 333 7.29 -0.06 16.05
CA GLU A 333 8.01 0.17 14.79
C GLU A 333 7.38 1.30 13.99
N VAL A 334 6.05 1.38 13.97
CA VAL A 334 5.27 2.40 13.26
C VAL A 334 4.35 3.11 14.24
N LEU A 335 4.58 4.41 14.42
CA LEU A 335 3.67 5.31 15.13
C LEU A 335 3.08 6.31 14.13
N ASP A 336 1.78 6.23 13.89
CA ASP A 336 1.03 7.13 13.04
C ASP A 336 -0.15 7.69 13.80
N ILE A 337 -0.02 8.90 14.34
CA ILE A 337 -1.06 9.47 15.20
C ILE A 337 -1.36 10.92 14.83
N THR A 338 -2.65 11.23 14.78
CA THR A 338 -3.18 12.59 14.85
C THR A 338 -3.74 12.79 16.26
N CYS A 339 -3.16 13.70 17.05
CA CYS A 339 -3.51 13.93 18.46
C CYS A 339 -3.27 15.38 18.88
N HIS A 340 -3.63 15.81 20.09
CA HIS A 340 -3.21 17.12 20.58
C HIS A 340 -1.72 17.10 20.98
N ILE A 341 -0.83 17.64 20.14
CA ILE A 341 0.63 17.54 20.32
C ILE A 341 1.09 18.06 21.69
N ARG A 342 0.41 19.09 22.21
CA ARG A 342 0.72 19.68 23.53
C ARG A 342 0.42 18.74 24.71
N LEU A 343 -0.53 17.82 24.53
CA LEU A 343 -0.95 16.84 25.53
C LEU A 343 -0.31 15.46 25.31
N PHE A 344 0.56 15.32 24.30
CA PHE A 344 1.31 14.10 24.04
C PHE A 344 2.82 14.33 24.26
N PRO A 345 3.30 14.19 25.51
CA PRO A 345 4.72 14.31 25.80
C PRO A 345 5.60 13.35 24.99
N LEU A 346 6.79 13.83 24.61
CA LEU A 346 7.71 13.10 23.75
C LEU A 346 8.35 11.88 24.41
N ASP A 347 8.24 11.75 25.73
CA ASP A 347 8.76 10.59 26.43
C ASP A 347 8.09 9.29 25.99
N ALA A 348 6.81 9.33 25.62
CA ALA A 348 6.10 8.22 25.00
C ALA A 348 6.77 7.74 23.70
N ILE A 349 7.24 8.67 22.87
CA ILE A 349 7.94 8.35 21.61
C ILE A 349 9.36 7.84 21.90
N MET A 350 10.06 8.46 22.87
CA MET A 350 11.45 8.14 23.18
C MET A 350 11.65 6.74 23.78
N VAL A 351 10.64 6.16 24.43
CA VAL A 351 10.70 4.76 24.92
C VAL A 351 10.96 3.78 23.77
N HIS A 352 10.47 4.10 22.56
CA HIS A 352 10.58 3.27 21.35
C HIS A 352 11.83 3.55 20.51
N ARG A 353 12.81 4.26 21.04
CA ARG A 353 14.03 4.69 20.31
C ARG A 353 14.82 3.57 19.62
N HIS A 354 14.66 2.33 20.08
CA HIS A 354 15.38 1.17 19.55
C HIS A 354 14.61 0.40 18.46
N SER A 355 13.31 0.65 18.31
CA SER A 355 12.44 -0.06 17.38
C SER A 355 11.78 0.85 16.34
N LEU A 356 11.56 2.12 16.68
CA LEU A 356 10.77 3.04 15.85
C LEU A 356 11.46 3.36 14.53
N GLN A 357 10.74 3.10 13.43
CA GLN A 357 11.18 3.24 12.05
C GLN A 357 10.36 4.29 11.29
N VAL A 358 9.07 4.39 11.61
CA VAL A 358 8.14 5.35 11.00
C VAL A 358 7.49 6.18 12.09
N LEU A 359 7.61 7.50 11.99
CA LEU A 359 6.97 8.45 12.89
C LEU A 359 6.14 9.44 12.07
N ARG A 360 4.82 9.32 12.15
CA ARG A 360 3.86 10.32 11.68
C ARG A 360 3.16 10.90 12.90
N PHE A 361 3.39 12.18 13.15
CA PHE A 361 2.97 12.84 14.37
C PHE A 361 2.38 14.20 14.03
N ARG A 362 1.05 14.24 14.01
CA ARG A 362 0.26 15.39 13.55
C ARG A 362 -0.72 15.87 14.61
N ASP A 363 -1.14 17.12 14.49
CA ASP A 363 -2.14 17.75 15.34
C ASP A 363 -3.54 17.68 14.74
N HIS A 364 -4.57 17.65 15.60
CA HIS A 364 -5.97 17.70 15.16
C HIS A 364 -6.35 19.00 14.45
N THR A 365 -5.67 20.12 14.75
CA THR A 365 -5.91 21.40 14.08
C THR A 365 -5.61 21.31 12.58
N GLY A 366 -4.49 20.68 12.20
CA GLY A 366 -4.06 20.59 10.81
C GLY A 366 -3.95 21.97 10.13
N PHE A 367 -4.15 21.99 8.81
CA PHE A 367 -4.01 23.20 7.98
C PHE A 367 -5.23 23.44 7.09
N SER A 368 -6.40 22.91 7.46
CA SER A 368 -7.62 23.10 6.67
C SER A 368 -8.22 24.49 6.86
N GLU A 369 -8.05 25.10 8.03
CA GLU A 369 -8.56 26.43 8.36
C GLU A 369 -7.42 27.47 8.37
N GLU A 370 -7.69 28.69 7.91
CA GLU A 370 -6.64 29.72 7.70
C GLU A 370 -6.26 30.46 8.99
N GLU A 371 -7.26 30.72 9.82
CA GLU A 371 -7.12 31.52 11.04
C GLU A 371 -6.49 30.73 12.19
N GLU A 372 -6.66 29.41 12.20
CA GLU A 372 -6.13 28.55 13.24
C GLU A 372 -4.62 28.38 13.09
N LYS A 373 -3.90 28.47 14.22
CA LYS A 373 -2.48 28.17 14.30
C LYS A 373 -2.29 26.70 14.63
N CYS A 374 -1.64 25.95 13.76
CA CYS A 374 -1.41 24.53 13.96
C CYS A 374 -0.30 24.32 15.00
N PRO A 375 -0.57 23.66 16.14
CA PRO A 375 0.48 23.29 17.08
C PRO A 375 1.61 22.55 16.38
N THR A 376 2.82 23.08 16.51
CA THR A 376 4.02 22.57 15.82
C THR A 376 5.07 22.17 16.84
N LEU A 377 5.76 21.05 16.59
CA LEU A 377 6.89 20.65 17.44
C LEU A 377 7.99 21.70 17.41
N SER A 378 8.52 22.05 18.59
CA SER A 378 9.62 23.01 18.65
C SER A 378 10.89 22.44 18.00
N PRO A 379 11.76 23.27 17.40
CA PRO A 379 13.03 22.82 16.83
C PRO A 379 13.92 22.08 17.85
N ASN A 380 13.89 22.51 19.11
CA ASN A 380 14.65 21.85 20.20
C ASN A 380 14.14 20.45 20.49
N ASN A 381 12.82 20.27 20.47
CA ASN A 381 12.18 18.97 20.67
C ASN A 381 12.49 18.03 19.50
N LEU A 382 12.43 18.51 18.26
CA LEU A 382 12.84 17.71 17.10
C LEU A 382 14.33 17.35 17.15
N ALA A 383 15.19 18.28 17.56
CA ALA A 383 16.62 18.01 17.73
C ALA A 383 16.90 17.00 18.86
N LEU A 384 16.05 16.93 19.89
CA LEU A 384 16.12 15.88 20.89
C LEU A 384 15.71 14.52 20.30
N LEU A 385 14.59 14.48 19.57
CA LEU A 385 14.13 13.25 18.91
C LEU A 385 15.15 12.73 17.92
N SER A 386 15.75 13.58 17.09
CA SER A 386 16.73 13.17 16.07
C SER A 386 17.97 12.50 16.66
N ARG A 387 18.38 12.90 17.87
CA ARG A 387 19.51 12.28 18.59
C ARG A 387 19.17 10.89 19.14
N GLN A 388 17.90 10.67 19.52
CA GLN A 388 17.44 9.44 20.17
C GLN A 388 16.96 8.41 19.14
N LEU A 389 16.20 8.84 18.14
CA LEU A 389 15.50 7.99 17.18
C LEU A 389 16.39 7.67 15.98
N LYS A 390 17.32 6.74 16.16
CA LYS A 390 18.36 6.44 15.16
C LYS A 390 17.87 5.65 13.94
N PHE A 391 16.76 4.92 14.08
CA PHE A 391 16.23 4.04 13.04
C PHE A 391 15.07 4.64 12.25
N VAL A 392 14.59 5.84 12.63
CA VAL A 392 13.48 6.49 11.95
C VAL A 392 13.91 6.90 10.55
N HIS A 393 13.33 6.24 9.56
CA HIS A 393 13.59 6.47 8.15
C HIS A 393 12.48 7.27 7.46
N THR A 394 11.28 7.30 8.06
CA THR A 394 10.11 8.05 7.56
C THR A 394 9.58 8.99 8.63
N LEU A 395 9.46 10.27 8.27
CA LEU A 395 8.91 11.34 9.10
C LEU A 395 7.70 11.97 8.42
N GLU A 396 6.64 12.22 9.19
CA GLU A 396 5.52 13.06 8.76
C GLU A 396 5.12 14.00 9.91
N LEU A 397 5.18 15.31 9.65
CA LEU A 397 5.09 16.34 10.68
C LEU A 397 4.32 17.56 10.18
N ASP A 398 3.65 18.25 11.10
CA ASP A 398 3.11 19.59 10.87
C ASP A 398 4.19 20.66 11.11
N MET A 399 4.24 21.66 10.22
CA MET A 399 5.12 22.82 10.34
C MET A 399 4.36 24.12 10.06
N ASP A 400 3.86 24.76 11.10
CA ASP A 400 3.35 26.12 11.04
C ASP A 400 4.48 27.12 11.32
N VAL A 401 4.84 27.90 10.31
CA VAL A 401 5.89 28.93 10.42
C VAL A 401 5.52 30.07 11.41
N ARG A 402 4.24 30.20 11.78
CA ARG A 402 3.78 31.15 12.81
C ARG A 402 4.09 30.64 14.23
N MET A 403 4.46 29.37 14.37
CA MET A 403 4.67 28.67 15.64
C MET A 403 6.14 28.30 15.90
N CYS A 404 7.01 28.37 14.89
CA CYS A 404 8.43 28.03 15.03
C CYS A 404 9.34 28.79 14.07
N ASP A 405 10.65 28.80 14.36
CA ASP A 405 11.67 29.17 13.37
C ASP A 405 11.80 28.03 12.35
N ALA A 406 11.29 28.26 11.14
CA ALA A 406 11.29 27.29 10.05
C ALA A 406 12.70 26.80 9.69
N ALA A 407 13.71 27.67 9.71
CA ALA A 407 15.07 27.26 9.38
C ALA A 407 15.65 26.33 10.45
N ALA A 408 15.42 26.64 11.73
CA ALA A 408 15.81 25.75 12.83
C ALA A 408 15.05 24.41 12.80
N PHE A 409 13.77 24.44 12.46
CA PHE A 409 12.93 23.25 12.32
C PHE A 409 13.47 22.31 11.23
N LEU A 410 13.68 22.82 10.02
CA LEU A 410 14.20 22.03 8.89
C LEU A 410 15.59 21.46 9.18
N ARG A 411 16.47 22.23 9.84
CA ARG A 411 17.78 21.72 10.31
C ARG A 411 17.63 20.56 11.28
N ALA A 412 16.68 20.65 12.22
CA ALA A 412 16.42 19.58 13.19
C ALA A 412 15.88 18.31 12.51
N VAL A 413 15.04 18.45 11.47
CA VAL A 413 14.55 17.33 10.65
C VAL A 413 15.69 16.65 9.88
N CYS A 414 16.61 17.42 9.30
CA CYS A 414 17.76 16.85 8.59
C CYS A 414 18.67 16.02 9.51
N ALA A 415 18.71 16.32 10.81
CA ALA A 415 19.57 15.66 11.79
C ALA A 415 19.17 14.20 12.11
N PHE A 416 18.03 13.71 11.63
CA PHE A 416 17.67 12.29 11.78
C PHE A 416 18.57 11.42 10.87
N PRO A 417 19.35 10.48 11.42
CA PRO A 417 20.43 9.82 10.68
C PRO A 417 19.94 8.88 9.58
N ALA A 418 18.83 8.16 9.82
CA ALA A 418 18.26 7.21 8.87
C ALA A 418 17.15 7.81 7.99
N ALA A 419 16.72 9.05 8.25
CA ALA A 419 15.58 9.66 7.57
C ALA A 419 15.87 9.83 6.07
N HIS A 420 15.05 9.21 5.23
CA HIS A 420 15.09 9.38 3.78
C HIS A 420 13.73 9.72 3.17
N THR A 421 12.65 9.61 3.95
CA THR A 421 11.30 9.99 3.53
C THR A 421 10.75 11.02 4.49
N LEU A 422 10.31 12.15 3.96
CA LEU A 422 9.73 13.24 4.73
C LEU A 422 8.40 13.68 4.10
N THR A 423 7.39 13.89 4.92
CA THR A 423 6.16 14.61 4.58
C THR A 423 6.03 15.78 5.54
N LEU A 424 5.99 17.01 5.03
CA LEU A 424 5.69 18.21 5.81
C LEU A 424 4.32 18.73 5.44
N HIS A 425 3.47 18.94 6.43
CA HIS A 425 2.21 19.64 6.26
C HIS A 425 2.40 21.11 6.65
N VAL A 426 1.97 22.02 5.79
CA VAL A 426 2.18 23.47 5.93
C VAL A 426 0.93 24.25 5.55
N GLN A 427 0.82 25.48 6.05
CA GLN A 427 -0.23 26.41 5.65
C GLN A 427 0.03 26.94 4.24
N THR A 428 -1.04 27.18 3.46
CA THR A 428 -0.94 27.93 2.21
C THR A 428 -0.47 29.36 2.48
N MET A 429 0.41 29.85 1.62
CA MET A 429 0.88 31.23 1.60
C MET A 429 -0.09 32.15 0.86
N ILE A 430 -1.05 31.58 0.12
CA ILE A 430 -2.06 32.31 -0.61
C ILE A 430 -3.09 32.86 0.38
N ARG A 431 -3.30 34.18 0.32
CA ARG A 431 -4.34 34.87 1.07
C ARG A 431 -5.51 35.16 0.13
N PRO A 432 -6.70 34.60 0.36
CA PRO A 432 -7.78 34.60 -0.62
C PRO A 432 -8.42 35.98 -0.85
N LEU A 433 -8.15 36.94 0.04
CA LEU A 433 -8.63 38.33 -0.03
C LEU A 433 -7.62 39.30 -0.66
N GLU A 434 -6.37 38.87 -0.88
CA GLU A 434 -5.34 39.68 -1.51
C GLU A 434 -5.30 39.39 -3.01
N ASP A 435 -5.07 40.44 -3.82
CA ASP A 435 -4.90 40.28 -5.26
C ASP A 435 -3.61 39.50 -5.54
N THR A 436 -3.74 38.34 -6.18
CA THR A 436 -2.57 37.55 -6.60
C THR A 436 -1.87 38.25 -7.74
N VAL A 437 -0.58 38.52 -7.58
CA VAL A 437 0.26 39.05 -8.66
C VAL A 437 0.26 38.03 -9.82
N PRO A 438 -0.03 38.43 -11.07
CA PRO A 438 0.05 37.55 -12.22
C PRO A 438 1.42 36.86 -12.28
N ASP A 439 1.44 35.56 -12.56
CA ASP A 439 2.65 34.72 -12.68
C ASP A 439 3.46 34.44 -11.40
N SER A 440 2.96 34.80 -10.21
CA SER A 440 3.60 34.48 -8.93
C SER A 440 2.91 33.30 -8.23
N ASP A 441 3.61 32.17 -8.10
CA ASP A 441 3.14 31.01 -7.35
C ASP A 441 3.85 30.92 -5.99
N TYR A 442 3.25 31.56 -4.97
CA TYR A 442 3.84 31.65 -3.63
C TYR A 442 4.00 30.29 -2.94
N ASP A 443 3.07 29.36 -3.16
CA ASP A 443 3.13 28.02 -2.57
C ASP A 443 4.22 27.19 -3.22
N PHE A 444 4.34 27.25 -4.55
CA PHE A 444 5.42 26.60 -5.28
C PHE A 444 6.79 27.16 -4.88
N ASP A 445 6.94 28.49 -4.84
CA ASP A 445 8.19 29.15 -4.43
C ASP A 445 8.60 28.78 -3.01
N ALA A 446 7.64 28.72 -2.07
CA ALA A 446 7.89 28.30 -0.70
C ALA A 446 8.30 26.82 -0.62
N ALA A 447 7.65 25.95 -1.40
CA ALA A 447 8.02 24.53 -1.49
C ALA A 447 9.43 24.35 -2.08
N MET A 448 9.79 25.09 -3.14
CA MET A 448 11.11 25.02 -3.76
C MET A 448 12.22 25.46 -2.79
N LYS A 449 12.00 26.57 -2.07
CA LYS A 449 12.93 27.02 -1.03
C LYS A 449 13.09 25.97 0.07
N THR A 450 12.00 25.35 0.49
CA THR A 450 12.01 24.29 1.51
C THR A 450 12.82 23.07 1.04
N PHE A 451 12.61 22.62 -0.20
CA PHE A 451 13.40 21.55 -0.80
C PHE A 451 14.89 21.87 -0.85
N GLN A 452 15.25 23.08 -1.30
CA GLN A 452 16.65 23.52 -1.36
C GLN A 452 17.30 23.50 0.02
N VAL A 453 16.62 24.02 1.05
CA VAL A 453 17.12 23.98 2.44
C VAL A 453 17.31 22.55 2.92
N LEU A 454 16.34 21.66 2.68
CA LEU A 454 16.41 20.27 3.13
C LEU A 454 17.55 19.48 2.46
N ILE A 455 17.80 19.71 1.17
CA ILE A 455 18.92 19.09 0.45
C ILE A 455 20.23 19.64 1.00
N HIS A 456 20.40 20.97 0.99
CA HIS A 456 21.64 21.63 1.37
C HIS A 456 22.03 21.34 2.82
N GLU A 457 21.07 21.37 3.76
CA GLU A 457 21.34 21.09 5.16
C GLU A 457 21.74 19.64 5.39
N LYS A 458 21.17 18.69 4.64
CA LYS A 458 21.51 17.27 4.77
C LYS A 458 22.90 16.97 4.23
N GLU A 459 23.31 17.65 3.15
CA GLU A 459 24.68 17.62 2.64
C GLU A 459 25.65 18.28 3.62
N ARG A 460 25.30 19.45 4.16
CA ARG A 460 26.14 20.22 5.10
C ARG A 460 26.47 19.44 6.37
N ILE A 461 25.51 18.69 6.91
CA ILE A 461 25.75 17.85 8.11
C ILE A 461 26.43 16.52 7.80
N GLY A 462 26.62 16.18 6.51
CA GLY A 462 27.21 14.91 6.09
C GLY A 462 26.38 13.70 6.51
N ALA A 463 25.04 13.79 6.41
CA ALA A 463 24.17 12.68 6.80
C ALA A 463 24.47 11.42 5.96
N PRO A 464 24.49 10.22 6.55
CA PRO A 464 24.84 8.99 5.83
C PRO A 464 23.78 8.57 4.80
N THR A 465 22.55 9.06 4.96
CA THR A 465 21.40 8.69 4.14
C THR A 465 20.96 9.91 3.33
N THR A 466 20.72 9.74 2.03
CA THR A 466 20.16 10.79 1.17
C THR A 466 18.63 10.79 1.21
N TRP A 467 18.01 11.91 0.83
CA TRP A 467 16.57 11.94 0.62
C TRP A 467 16.18 11.04 -0.56
N ARG A 468 15.20 10.18 -0.35
CA ARG A 468 14.51 9.41 -1.40
C ARG A 468 13.23 10.11 -1.85
N ARG A 469 12.48 10.67 -0.89
CA ARG A 469 11.22 11.38 -1.15
C ARG A 469 10.97 12.46 -0.10
N ILE A 470 10.66 13.66 -0.55
CA ILE A 470 10.14 14.75 0.29
C ILE A 470 8.81 15.20 -0.31
N ALA A 471 7.75 15.22 0.49
CA ALA A 471 6.45 15.76 0.13
C ALA A 471 6.12 16.98 0.99
N ILE A 472 5.63 18.04 0.35
CA ILE A 472 5.12 19.26 1.01
C ILE A 472 3.62 19.32 0.73
N ASN A 473 2.82 19.01 1.74
CA ASN A 473 1.36 19.07 1.71
C ASN A 473 0.92 20.45 2.19
N VAL A 474 0.31 21.22 1.30
CA VAL A 474 -0.08 22.61 1.55
C VAL A 474 -1.59 22.68 1.80
N GLY A 475 -1.98 23.49 2.79
CA GLY A 475 -3.37 23.90 3.00
C GLY A 475 -4.35 22.78 3.38
N GLY A 476 -3.84 21.66 3.90
CA GLY A 476 -4.65 20.50 4.26
C GLY A 476 -4.92 19.55 3.09
N TRP A 477 -4.05 19.55 2.07
CA TRP A 477 -4.18 18.70 0.89
C TRP A 477 -4.50 17.23 1.22
N ARG A 478 -5.40 16.67 0.42
CA ARG A 478 -5.76 15.25 0.42
C ARG A 478 -5.84 14.76 -1.01
N ARG A 479 -5.46 13.50 -1.23
CA ARG A 479 -5.51 12.85 -2.55
C ARG A 479 -6.92 12.83 -3.15
N VAL A 480 -7.95 12.75 -2.30
CA VAL A 480 -9.35 12.92 -2.68
C VAL A 480 -9.73 14.37 -2.48
N MET A 481 -10.19 15.01 -3.55
CA MET A 481 -10.42 16.46 -3.60
C MET A 481 -11.46 16.93 -2.55
N VAL A 482 -10.99 17.70 -1.55
CA VAL A 482 -11.81 18.46 -0.60
C VAL A 482 -11.29 19.89 -0.64
N ARG A 483 -12.04 20.79 -1.28
CA ARG A 483 -11.65 22.20 -1.45
C ARG A 483 -12.27 23.06 -0.36
N ARG A 484 -11.57 24.11 0.07
CA ARG A 484 -12.19 25.22 0.81
C ARG A 484 -13.30 25.88 -0.02
N LEU A 485 -14.48 25.99 0.57
CA LEU A 485 -15.69 26.55 -0.08
C LEU A 485 -16.08 27.94 0.44
N GLY A 486 -15.23 28.58 1.24
CA GLY A 486 -15.42 29.97 1.69
C GLY A 486 -15.57 30.92 0.49
N GLY A 487 -16.33 32.01 0.65
CA GLY A 487 -16.68 32.91 -0.46
C GLY A 487 -15.46 33.49 -1.19
N ALA A 488 -14.38 33.80 -0.46
CA ALA A 488 -13.12 34.26 -1.05
C ALA A 488 -12.40 33.13 -1.83
N TRP A 489 -12.30 31.93 -1.24
CA TRP A 489 -11.72 30.76 -1.89
C TRP A 489 -12.49 30.27 -3.11
N ARG A 490 -13.82 30.42 -3.15
CA ARG A 490 -14.61 30.09 -4.35
C ARG A 490 -14.16 30.89 -5.58
N ARG A 491 -13.92 32.19 -5.43
CA ARG A 491 -13.42 33.04 -6.52
C ARG A 491 -12.02 32.62 -6.98
N GLN A 492 -11.13 32.29 -6.04
CA GLN A 492 -9.79 31.79 -6.35
C GLN A 492 -9.84 30.43 -7.07
N ASN A 493 -10.69 29.51 -6.60
CA ASN A 493 -10.88 28.19 -7.19
C ASN A 493 -11.42 28.25 -8.63
N GLU A 494 -12.30 29.22 -8.93
CA GLU A 494 -12.81 29.51 -10.29
C GLU A 494 -11.70 29.99 -11.23
N MET A 495 -10.66 30.63 -10.68
CA MET A 495 -9.46 31.05 -11.41
C MET A 495 -8.39 29.96 -11.48
N GLY A 496 -8.66 28.75 -10.96
CA GLY A 496 -7.70 27.64 -10.94
C GLY A 496 -6.66 27.71 -9.82
N ILE A 497 -6.84 28.62 -8.85
CA ILE A 497 -5.94 28.82 -7.72
C ILE A 497 -6.49 28.06 -6.51
N TYR A 498 -5.69 27.14 -5.96
CA TYR A 498 -6.12 26.22 -4.90
C TYR A 498 -5.24 26.35 -3.65
N ALA A 499 -5.87 26.31 -2.47
CA ALA A 499 -5.16 26.25 -1.20
C ALA A 499 -4.51 24.87 -0.98
N GLU A 500 -5.18 23.82 -1.46
CA GLU A 500 -4.81 22.43 -1.24
C GLU A 500 -3.90 21.94 -2.36
N ARG A 501 -2.60 21.89 -2.12
CA ARG A 501 -1.59 21.45 -3.11
C ARG A 501 -0.58 20.50 -2.50
N CYS A 502 0.05 19.66 -3.31
CA CYS A 502 1.09 18.74 -2.86
C CYS A 502 2.26 18.77 -3.82
N PHE A 503 3.43 19.15 -3.32
CA PHE A 503 4.67 19.13 -4.09
C PHE A 503 5.54 17.97 -3.63
N VAL A 504 6.06 17.20 -4.57
CA VAL A 504 6.87 16.02 -4.29
C VAL A 504 8.21 16.12 -5.01
N LEU A 505 9.26 16.06 -4.23
CA LEU A 505 10.63 15.88 -4.66
C LEU A 505 11.00 14.40 -4.45
N GLU A 506 11.28 13.67 -5.51
CA GLU A 506 11.55 12.22 -5.46
C GLU A 506 12.81 11.87 -6.24
N GLN A 507 13.56 10.91 -5.72
CA GLN A 507 14.73 10.36 -6.38
C GLN A 507 14.30 9.36 -7.44
N ASP A 508 14.76 9.56 -8.68
CA ASP A 508 14.61 8.60 -9.75
C ASP A 508 15.43 7.33 -9.43
N PRO A 509 14.80 6.14 -9.37
CA PRO A 509 15.50 4.90 -9.02
C PRO A 509 16.57 4.47 -10.04
N SER A 510 16.44 4.91 -11.29
CA SER A 510 17.31 4.52 -12.41
C SER A 510 18.47 5.49 -12.62
N THR A 511 18.25 6.78 -12.44
CA THR A 511 19.28 7.82 -12.66
C THR A 511 19.86 8.37 -11.36
N GLY A 512 19.20 8.15 -10.22
CA GLY A 512 19.59 8.73 -8.93
C GLY A 512 19.36 10.24 -8.82
N ASN A 513 18.86 10.89 -9.88
CA ASN A 513 18.57 12.31 -9.92
C ASN A 513 17.28 12.63 -9.18
N MET A 514 17.22 13.83 -8.59
CA MET A 514 16.02 14.30 -7.92
C MET A 514 15.11 15.04 -8.92
N GLY A 515 13.85 14.64 -8.99
CA GLY A 515 12.81 15.30 -9.78
C GLY A 515 11.72 15.91 -8.89
N VAL A 516 11.25 17.10 -9.25
CA VAL A 516 10.11 17.76 -8.61
C VAL A 516 8.87 17.57 -9.47
N ARG A 517 7.74 17.25 -8.84
CA ARG A 517 6.41 17.27 -9.47
C ARG A 517 5.35 17.77 -8.49
N GLU A 518 4.25 18.29 -9.04
CA GLU A 518 3.04 18.53 -8.28
C GLU A 518 2.13 17.29 -8.36
N GLU A 519 1.67 16.79 -7.21
CA GLU A 519 0.68 15.71 -7.15
C GLU A 519 -0.72 16.29 -7.30
N MET A 520 -1.34 15.99 -8.45
CA MET A 520 -2.72 16.38 -8.73
C MET A 520 -3.70 15.60 -7.85
N CYS A 521 -4.68 16.30 -7.31
CA CYS A 521 -5.82 15.66 -6.64
C CYS A 521 -6.59 14.78 -7.64
N VAL A 522 -7.06 13.63 -7.17
CA VAL A 522 -8.08 12.88 -7.90
C VAL A 522 -9.40 13.58 -7.62
N GLU A 523 -10.03 14.14 -8.66
CA GLU A 523 -11.40 14.61 -8.55
C GLU A 523 -12.28 13.47 -8.07
N ASN A 524 -13.06 13.71 -7.02
CA ASN A 524 -14.19 12.83 -6.74
C ASN A 524 -15.10 12.94 -7.95
N THR A 525 -14.96 12.04 -8.93
CA THR A 525 -16.01 11.82 -9.92
C THR A 525 -17.19 11.26 -9.14
N SER A 526 -18.03 12.16 -8.66
CA SER A 526 -19.39 11.92 -8.25
C SER A 526 -20.18 11.41 -9.46
N ARG A 527 -19.95 10.15 -9.84
CA ARG A 527 -20.97 9.30 -10.47
C ARG A 527 -21.91 8.70 -9.43
N GLY A 528 -22.14 9.44 -8.35
CA GLY A 528 -23.15 9.18 -7.33
C GLY A 528 -23.51 10.54 -6.76
N GLY A 529 -24.45 11.22 -7.42
CA GLY A 529 -24.85 12.56 -7.07
C GLY A 529 -25.34 12.66 -5.63
N SER A 530 -25.00 13.78 -4.99
CA SER A 530 -25.76 14.30 -3.86
C SER A 530 -27.24 14.39 -4.28
N PRO A 531 -28.20 13.95 -3.46
CA PRO A 531 -29.57 14.37 -3.65
C PRO A 531 -29.59 15.90 -3.51
N ASN A 532 -30.13 16.57 -4.52
CA ASN A 532 -30.65 17.93 -4.34
C ASN A 532 -31.69 17.91 -3.20
N PRO A 533 -31.85 19.04 -2.50
CA PRO A 533 -32.47 19.14 -1.17
C PRO A 533 -33.81 18.43 -0.98
#